data_AF-A0A8D8G7E9-F1
#
_entry.id   AF-A0A8D8G7E9-F1
#
_cell.length_a   1.000
_cell.length_b   1.000
_cell.length_c   1.000
_cell.angle_alpha   90.00
_cell.angle_beta   90.00
_cell.angle_gamma   90.00
#
_symmetry.space_group_name_H-M   'P 1'
#
loop_
_entity.id
_entity.type
_entity.pdbx_description
1 polymer ?
#
loop_
_entity_poly.entity_id
_entity_poly.type
_entity_poly.pdbx_seq_one_letter_code
_entity_poly.pdbx_strand_id
1 'polypeptide(L)'
;MTDIKTHIGYARAWVRLALEKKLLSRHLRSLLSDTALLRQLYKRSAFVRCDDEVEQFLYHLLTLNAVDYFCYTNTYPTAKLPYRVVIFPSKKGSAATTSANVWIAISGTLGETQLINVPRHSLEFVFHHKTLGILTSLRIGHDDTGMSSKWLVEHVVVRNEVSGHTYKFPCGRWLGRGIDDGSIERLLIGQLVPRTVDSEELVEACRTPPRTRSPSIQRPEVRPSDIQHMLGDSVNAIVKWHYRPSRERDASSLTNLLCGENGLVKCLEQAFLCGFRSQRMFGRNLYLWDYFVRVKEQFETSLVEESVELVRGGGSVCNSPPTSGSSPESPPQGSTTVLPPVARQELSAVWRCYCHLMDEINNVKQTLGKDGRFQLFICLSLREHLLHRMLVPMAYTRVTTEMYEQQSFMRKKGLLTFLRQIMEPLDEFHIVLENSITQGIGSHC
;
A
#
# COMPACT_ATOMS: atom_id res chain seq x y z
N MET A 1 29.33 -10.70 11.65
CA MET A 1 29.49 -9.25 11.87
C MET A 1 30.97 -8.93 11.76
N THR A 2 31.42 -8.35 10.66
CA THR A 2 32.84 -7.99 10.42
C THR A 2 33.22 -6.65 11.00
N ASP A 3 32.23 -5.82 11.33
CA ASP A 3 32.43 -4.40 11.61
C ASP A 3 32.69 -4.12 13.11
N ILE A 4 32.46 -5.11 13.98
CA ILE A 4 32.70 -5.02 15.43
C ILE A 4 34.09 -5.55 15.75
N LYS A 5 34.96 -4.69 16.27
CA LYS A 5 36.38 -5.02 16.53
C LYS A 5 36.75 -5.14 18.00
N THR A 6 35.86 -4.78 18.92
CA THR A 6 36.16 -4.72 20.37
C THR A 6 35.24 -5.64 21.18
N HIS A 7 35.74 -6.20 22.27
CA HIS A 7 34.94 -7.03 23.20
C HIS A 7 33.75 -6.25 23.77
N ILE A 8 33.93 -4.97 24.08
CA ILE A 8 32.85 -4.08 24.52
C ILE A 8 31.79 -3.94 23.41
N GLY A 9 32.22 -3.80 22.15
CA GLY A 9 31.33 -3.77 20.99
C GLY A 9 30.50 -5.04 20.85
N TYR A 10 31.13 -6.22 21.02
CA TYR A 10 30.44 -7.51 20.98
C TYR A 10 29.41 -7.64 22.11
N ALA A 11 29.76 -7.26 23.34
CA ALA A 11 28.83 -7.28 24.46
C ALA A 11 27.61 -6.36 24.21
N ARG A 12 27.85 -5.13 23.72
CA ARG A 12 26.78 -4.19 23.38
C ARG A 12 25.89 -4.69 22.24
N ALA A 13 26.46 -5.37 21.24
CA ALA A 13 25.69 -5.98 20.15
C ALA A 13 24.82 -7.13 20.66
N TRP A 14 25.38 -7.98 21.52
CA TRP A 14 24.68 -9.10 22.14
C TRP A 14 23.50 -8.63 23.00
N VAL A 15 23.68 -7.60 23.83
CA VAL A 15 22.58 -7.04 24.64
C VAL A 15 21.46 -6.51 23.75
N ARG A 16 21.79 -5.73 22.70
CA ARG A 16 20.79 -5.22 21.75
C ARG A 16 20.04 -6.34 21.05
N LEU A 17 20.75 -7.38 20.58
CA LEU A 17 20.12 -8.53 19.95
C LEU A 17 19.24 -9.28 20.93
N ALA A 18 19.69 -9.47 22.17
CA ALA A 18 18.90 -10.13 23.20
C ALA A 18 17.65 -9.35 23.60
N LEU A 19 17.70 -8.01 23.64
CA LEU A 19 16.53 -7.14 23.82
C LEU A 19 15.54 -7.28 22.67
N GLU A 20 16.02 -7.15 21.43
CA GLU A 20 15.20 -7.32 20.22
C GLU A 20 14.59 -8.73 20.10
N LYS A 21 15.27 -9.75 20.61
CA LYS A 21 14.73 -11.12 20.70
C LYS A 21 13.79 -11.34 21.89
N LYS A 22 13.68 -10.38 22.82
CA LYS A 22 12.98 -10.52 24.12
C LYS A 22 13.54 -11.63 25.01
N LEU A 23 14.87 -11.81 24.97
CA LEU A 23 15.60 -12.90 25.62
C LEU A 23 16.65 -12.43 26.64
N LEU A 24 16.84 -11.12 26.86
CA LEU A 24 17.93 -10.61 27.70
C LEU A 24 17.92 -11.19 29.11
N SER A 25 16.77 -11.13 29.81
CA SER A 25 16.62 -11.71 31.15
C SER A 25 16.91 -13.21 31.16
N ARG A 26 16.36 -13.96 30.19
CA ARG A 26 16.57 -15.42 30.09
C ARG A 26 18.03 -15.79 29.84
N HIS A 27 18.70 -15.06 28.96
CA HIS A 27 20.12 -15.30 28.66
C HIS A 27 21.00 -14.99 29.87
N LEU A 28 20.77 -13.86 30.56
CA LEU A 28 21.54 -13.51 31.75
C LEU A 28 21.27 -14.48 32.89
N ARG A 29 20.03 -14.96 33.07
CA ARG A 29 19.72 -16.02 34.04
C ARG A 29 20.53 -17.29 33.77
N SER A 30 20.60 -17.72 32.51
CA SER A 30 21.38 -18.90 32.12
C SER A 30 22.89 -18.69 32.27
N LEU A 31 23.39 -17.46 32.07
CA LEU A 31 24.81 -17.15 32.29
C LEU A 31 25.15 -17.15 33.78
N LEU A 32 24.25 -16.61 34.61
CA LEU A 32 24.44 -16.45 36.05
C LEU A 32 24.14 -17.72 36.85
N SER A 33 23.58 -18.77 36.23
CA SER A 33 23.36 -20.06 36.90
C SER A 33 24.65 -20.87 37.14
N ASP A 34 25.75 -20.54 36.45
CA ASP A 34 27.06 -21.19 36.67
C ASP A 34 27.77 -20.60 37.89
N THR A 35 27.36 -21.06 39.07
CA THR A 35 27.90 -20.59 40.35
C THR A 35 29.40 -20.89 40.52
N ALA A 36 29.94 -21.93 39.86
CA ALA A 36 31.35 -22.29 39.94
C ALA A 36 32.20 -21.25 39.21
N LEU A 37 31.83 -20.92 37.98
CA LEU A 37 32.49 -19.88 37.19
C LEU A 37 32.40 -18.51 37.88
N LEU A 38 31.24 -18.17 38.45
CA LEU A 38 31.08 -16.92 39.19
C LEU A 38 31.99 -16.83 40.42
N ARG A 39 32.18 -17.94 41.15
CA ARG A 39 33.11 -17.99 42.30
C ARG A 39 34.57 -17.80 41.90
N GLN A 40 34.95 -18.27 40.70
CA GLN A 40 36.30 -18.11 40.17
C GLN A 40 36.58 -16.67 39.71
N LEU A 41 35.59 -16.00 39.12
CA LEU A 41 35.78 -14.69 38.48
C LEU A 41 35.44 -13.50 39.38
N TYR A 42 34.55 -13.67 40.37
CA TYR A 42 34.01 -12.57 41.17
C TYR A 42 34.20 -12.75 42.68
N LYS A 43 34.51 -11.65 43.38
CA LYS A 43 34.57 -11.59 44.85
C LYS A 43 33.21 -11.94 45.47
N ARG A 44 33.19 -12.44 46.71
CA ARG A 44 31.95 -12.82 47.42
C ARG A 44 30.94 -11.67 47.56
N SER A 45 31.41 -10.43 47.66
CA SER A 45 30.58 -9.22 47.77
C SER A 45 30.18 -8.63 46.41
N ALA A 46 30.48 -9.30 45.30
CA ALA A 46 30.10 -8.81 43.98
C ALA A 46 28.59 -9.02 43.74
N PHE A 47 27.96 -8.04 43.09
CA PHE A 47 26.54 -8.06 42.70
C PHE A 47 26.08 -9.41 42.12
N VAL A 48 26.81 -9.94 41.13
CA VAL A 48 26.46 -11.20 40.44
C VAL A 48 26.53 -12.45 41.33
N ARG A 49 27.03 -12.33 42.57
CA ARG A 49 27.08 -13.41 43.57
C ARG A 49 26.09 -13.20 44.73
N CYS A 50 25.25 -12.16 44.65
CA CYS A 50 24.17 -11.89 45.60
C CYS A 50 22.84 -12.34 44.97
N ASP A 51 22.32 -13.50 45.39
CA ASP A 51 21.19 -14.15 44.72
C ASP A 51 19.92 -13.27 44.72
N ASP A 52 19.61 -12.61 45.84
CA ASP A 52 18.46 -11.71 45.97
C ASP A 52 18.53 -10.51 45.00
N GLU A 53 19.71 -9.88 44.89
CA GLU A 53 19.93 -8.75 43.99
C GLU A 53 19.87 -9.18 42.51
N VAL A 54 20.43 -10.35 42.18
CA VAL A 54 20.39 -10.92 40.84
C VAL A 54 18.96 -11.25 40.43
N GLU A 55 18.16 -11.87 41.32
CA GLU A 55 16.76 -12.17 41.01
C GLU A 55 15.95 -10.90 40.74
N GLN A 56 16.09 -9.89 41.60
CA GLN A 56 15.43 -8.60 41.38
C GLN A 56 15.85 -7.98 40.06
N PHE A 57 17.14 -7.96 39.74
CA PHE A 57 17.63 -7.43 38.46
C PHE A 57 17.08 -8.19 37.25
N LEU A 58 17.07 -9.53 37.29
CA LEU A 58 16.49 -10.35 36.22
C LEU A 58 14.99 -10.11 36.06
N TYR A 59 14.25 -9.84 37.15
CA TYR A 59 12.84 -9.48 37.12
C TYR A 59 12.62 -8.12 36.45
N HIS A 60 13.42 -7.12 36.80
CA HIS A 60 13.38 -5.81 36.13
C HIS A 60 13.65 -5.95 34.62
N LEU A 61 14.62 -6.77 34.22
CA LEU A 61 14.89 -7.02 32.80
C LEU A 61 13.74 -7.74 32.07
N LEU A 62 12.94 -8.54 32.77
CA LEU A 62 11.79 -9.21 32.17
C LEU A 62 10.72 -8.20 31.73
N THR A 63 10.58 -7.07 32.44
CA THR A 63 9.64 -6.00 32.07
C THR A 63 9.93 -5.40 30.69
N LEU A 64 11.19 -5.46 30.24
CA LEU A 64 11.60 -4.99 28.91
C LEU A 64 10.96 -5.81 27.78
N ASN A 65 10.52 -7.04 28.03
CA ASN A 65 9.85 -7.85 27.00
C ASN A 65 8.48 -7.28 26.55
N ALA A 66 7.91 -6.35 27.31
CA ALA A 66 6.66 -5.68 26.96
C ALA A 66 6.80 -4.75 25.73
N VAL A 67 8.02 -4.36 25.37
CA VAL A 67 8.31 -3.44 24.26
C VAL A 67 8.97 -4.18 23.11
N ASP A 68 8.57 -3.86 21.88
CA ASP A 68 9.26 -4.33 20.67
C ASP A 68 10.46 -3.44 20.36
N TYR A 69 11.66 -3.99 20.51
CA TYR A 69 12.91 -3.31 20.19
C TYR A 69 13.40 -3.69 18.79
N PHE A 70 13.90 -2.70 18.06
CA PHE A 70 14.63 -2.87 16.78
C PHE A 70 16.08 -2.39 16.89
N CYS A 71 16.61 -2.37 18.12
CA CYS A 71 17.87 -1.70 18.41
C CYS A 71 19.08 -2.43 17.82
N TYR A 72 19.04 -3.74 17.60
CA TYR A 72 20.10 -4.43 16.87
C TYR A 72 19.96 -4.17 15.37
N THR A 73 18.77 -4.39 14.82
CA THR A 73 18.46 -4.22 13.40
C THR A 73 18.81 -2.82 12.89
N ASN A 74 18.48 -1.78 13.65
CA ASN A 74 18.74 -0.38 13.26
C ASN A 74 20.18 0.07 13.50
N THR A 75 20.93 -0.59 14.41
CA THR A 75 22.32 -0.20 14.71
C THR A 75 23.32 -0.79 13.72
N TYR A 76 23.00 -1.93 13.10
CA TYR A 76 23.93 -2.65 12.22
C TYR A 76 23.38 -2.78 10.78
N PRO A 77 23.22 -1.66 10.04
CA PRO A 77 22.60 -1.64 8.72
C PRO A 77 23.36 -2.43 7.64
N THR A 78 24.65 -2.67 7.85
CA THR A 78 25.53 -3.42 6.94
C THR A 78 25.55 -4.92 7.22
N ALA A 79 24.96 -5.37 8.33
CA ALA A 79 24.98 -6.77 8.71
C ALA A 79 24.23 -7.62 7.68
N LYS A 80 24.91 -8.64 7.13
CA LYS A 80 24.27 -9.64 6.28
C LYS A 80 23.52 -10.65 7.16
N LEU A 81 22.21 -10.72 7.00
CA LEU A 81 21.31 -11.56 7.78
C LEU A 81 20.67 -12.64 6.87
N PRO A 82 20.39 -13.84 7.38
CA PRO A 82 19.58 -14.84 6.69
C PRO A 82 18.10 -14.49 6.83
N TYR A 83 17.40 -14.44 5.70
CA TYR A 83 15.95 -14.28 5.63
C TYR A 83 15.35 -15.58 5.09
N ARG A 84 14.52 -16.23 5.91
CA ARG A 84 13.72 -17.40 5.49
C ARG A 84 12.40 -16.91 4.91
N VAL A 85 12.08 -17.36 3.71
CA VAL A 85 10.82 -17.10 3.03
C VAL A 85 10.04 -18.40 2.94
N VAL A 86 8.76 -18.35 3.29
CA VAL A 86 7.81 -19.47 3.13
C VAL A 86 6.59 -18.95 2.38
N ILE A 87 6.24 -19.57 1.27
CA ILE A 87 5.10 -19.21 0.43
C ILE A 87 3.99 -20.21 0.66
N PHE A 88 2.80 -19.71 1.01
CA PHE A 88 1.61 -20.52 1.26
C PHE A 88 0.65 -20.37 0.08
N PRO A 89 0.66 -21.30 -0.87
CA PRO A 89 -0.34 -21.34 -1.92
C PRO A 89 -1.68 -21.91 -1.40
N SER A 90 -2.74 -21.76 -2.18
CA SER A 90 -4.02 -22.32 -1.78
C SER A 90 -4.05 -23.83 -1.86
N LYS A 91 -4.70 -24.47 -0.89
CA LYS A 91 -4.85 -25.94 -0.83
C LYS A 91 -5.79 -26.52 -1.89
N LYS A 92 -6.39 -25.68 -2.75
CA LYS A 92 -7.41 -26.08 -3.72
C LYS A 92 -6.79 -26.52 -5.06
N GLY A 93 -6.60 -27.83 -5.24
CA GLY A 93 -6.36 -28.47 -6.55
C GLY A 93 -5.29 -27.78 -7.41
N SER A 94 -5.61 -27.56 -8.70
CA SER A 94 -4.70 -26.95 -9.70
C SER A 94 -4.27 -25.51 -9.37
N ALA A 95 -4.86 -24.86 -8.36
CA ALA A 95 -4.49 -23.52 -7.92
C ALA A 95 -3.25 -23.50 -7.01
N ALA A 96 -2.86 -24.66 -6.47
CA ALA A 96 -1.81 -24.80 -5.47
C ALA A 96 -0.39 -24.64 -6.03
N THR A 97 -0.22 -24.91 -7.32
CA THR A 97 1.09 -25.00 -7.97
C THR A 97 1.12 -24.16 -9.23
N THR A 98 2.32 -23.71 -9.62
CA THR A 98 2.55 -23.06 -10.90
C THR A 98 3.76 -23.69 -11.60
N SER A 99 3.70 -23.76 -12.92
CA SER A 99 4.84 -24.15 -13.76
C SER A 99 5.74 -22.96 -14.13
N ALA A 100 5.28 -21.74 -13.87
CA ALA A 100 6.02 -20.51 -14.19
C ALA A 100 7.20 -20.29 -13.24
N ASN A 101 8.20 -19.52 -13.68
CA ASN A 101 9.29 -19.14 -12.80
C ASN A 101 8.82 -18.01 -11.88
N VAL A 102 8.84 -18.26 -10.58
CA VAL A 102 8.40 -17.33 -9.55
C VAL A 102 9.56 -16.47 -9.07
N TRP A 103 9.29 -15.21 -8.78
CA TRP A 103 10.24 -14.28 -8.18
C TRP A 103 9.58 -13.49 -7.05
N ILE A 104 10.41 -12.97 -6.14
CA ILE A 104 9.99 -12.02 -5.10
C ILE A 104 10.93 -10.83 -5.05
N ALA A 105 10.45 -9.71 -4.51
CA ALA A 105 11.29 -8.59 -4.07
C ALA A 105 10.75 -8.05 -2.75
N ILE A 106 11.63 -7.79 -1.79
CA ILE A 106 11.26 -7.41 -0.42
C ILE A 106 11.81 -6.02 -0.13
N SER A 107 10.95 -5.16 0.41
CA SER A 107 11.31 -3.81 0.84
C SER A 107 11.15 -3.69 2.36
N GLY A 108 12.01 -2.86 2.95
CA GLY A 108 11.99 -2.55 4.36
C GLY A 108 12.55 -1.14 4.63
N THR A 109 12.54 -0.72 5.88
CA THR A 109 12.91 0.65 6.28
C THR A 109 14.36 1.04 5.99
N LEU A 110 15.25 0.08 5.74
CA LEU A 110 16.68 0.32 5.45
C LEU A 110 17.08 -0.03 4.02
N GLY A 111 16.13 -0.46 3.18
CA GLY A 111 16.39 -0.74 1.77
C GLY A 111 15.49 -1.83 1.19
N GLU A 112 15.79 -2.21 -0.04
CA GLU A 112 15.05 -3.23 -0.79
C GLU A 112 15.99 -4.23 -1.45
N THR A 113 15.47 -5.41 -1.76
CA THR A 113 16.18 -6.42 -2.56
C THR A 113 15.97 -6.17 -4.04
N GLN A 114 16.91 -6.65 -4.87
CA GLN A 114 16.61 -6.93 -6.27
C GLN A 114 15.57 -8.06 -6.39
N LEU A 115 15.17 -8.39 -7.62
CA LEU A 115 14.35 -9.56 -7.89
C LEU A 115 15.12 -10.84 -7.48
N ILE A 116 14.53 -11.62 -6.59
CA ILE A 116 15.04 -12.90 -6.11
C ILE A 116 14.21 -13.99 -6.76
N ASN A 117 14.84 -14.82 -7.60
CA ASN A 117 14.17 -15.97 -8.18
C ASN A 117 13.94 -17.02 -7.09
N VAL A 118 12.70 -17.49 -6.99
CA VAL A 118 12.32 -18.58 -6.08
C VAL A 118 12.86 -19.88 -6.69
N PRO A 119 13.56 -20.72 -5.91
CA PRO A 119 14.01 -22.03 -6.39
C PRO A 119 12.84 -22.85 -6.93
N ARG A 120 12.99 -23.45 -8.12
CA ARG A 120 11.93 -24.23 -8.76
C ARG A 120 11.44 -25.34 -7.83
N HIS A 121 10.13 -25.54 -7.81
CA HIS A 121 9.44 -26.53 -6.97
C HIS A 121 9.65 -26.35 -5.46
N SER A 122 10.18 -25.21 -5.01
CA SER A 122 10.27 -24.88 -3.59
C SER A 122 9.25 -23.82 -3.19
N LEU A 123 8.63 -24.03 -2.04
CA LEU A 123 7.82 -23.03 -1.34
C LEU A 123 8.58 -22.41 -0.17
N GLU A 124 9.79 -22.90 0.13
CA GLU A 124 10.60 -22.43 1.24
C GLU A 124 12.05 -22.27 0.81
N PHE A 125 12.66 -21.13 1.15
CA PHE A 125 14.08 -20.93 0.91
C PHE A 125 14.66 -19.87 1.85
N VAL A 126 15.99 -19.86 1.96
CA VAL A 126 16.72 -18.85 2.73
C VAL A 126 17.64 -18.09 1.78
N PHE A 127 17.58 -16.76 1.83
CA PHE A 127 18.54 -15.90 1.15
C PHE A 127 19.28 -15.02 2.15
N HIS A 128 20.45 -14.53 1.77
CA HIS A 128 21.25 -13.62 2.60
C HIS A 128 21.26 -12.23 1.99
N HIS A 129 21.01 -11.22 2.81
CA HIS A 129 21.04 -9.83 2.38
C HIS A 129 21.49 -8.92 3.52
N LYS A 130 21.98 -7.72 3.21
CA LYS A 130 22.12 -6.67 4.23
C LYS A 130 20.77 -6.45 4.91
N THR A 131 20.77 -6.04 6.17
CA THR A 131 19.49 -5.84 6.87
C THR A 131 18.59 -4.89 6.09
N LEU A 132 17.36 -5.34 5.86
CA LEU A 132 16.29 -4.55 5.24
C LEU A 132 15.59 -3.66 6.28
N GLY A 133 15.98 -3.74 7.56
CA GLY A 133 15.28 -3.05 8.63
C GLY A 133 13.97 -3.76 8.99
N ILE A 134 12.94 -2.96 9.27
CA ILE A 134 11.57 -3.44 9.47
C ILE A 134 10.97 -3.67 8.08
N LEU A 135 10.52 -4.89 7.78
CA LEU A 135 9.97 -5.21 6.47
C LEU A 135 8.61 -4.50 6.27
N THR A 136 8.42 -3.87 5.11
CA THR A 136 7.26 -3.03 4.80
C THR A 136 6.36 -3.68 3.75
N SER A 137 6.95 -4.20 2.68
CA SER A 137 6.22 -4.72 1.53
C SER A 137 6.99 -5.85 0.82
N LEU A 138 6.24 -6.70 0.14
CA LEU A 138 6.76 -7.79 -0.66
C LEU A 138 6.04 -7.82 -2.00
N ARG A 139 6.79 -7.78 -3.11
CA ARG A 139 6.28 -8.11 -4.43
C ARG A 139 6.51 -9.59 -4.69
N ILE A 140 5.48 -10.28 -5.17
CA ILE A 140 5.55 -11.65 -5.65
C ILE A 140 4.97 -11.71 -7.05
N GLY A 141 5.63 -12.41 -7.96
CA GLY A 141 5.15 -12.57 -9.33
C GLY A 141 5.77 -13.77 -10.02
N HIS A 142 5.35 -13.99 -11.27
CA HIS A 142 5.90 -15.01 -12.13
C HIS A 142 6.07 -14.51 -13.56
N ASP A 143 6.82 -15.25 -14.38
CA ASP A 143 7.09 -14.91 -15.78
C ASP A 143 6.01 -15.36 -16.78
N ASP A 144 4.96 -16.02 -16.28
CA ASP A 144 3.79 -16.50 -17.07
C ASP A 144 4.13 -17.62 -18.05
N THR A 145 5.27 -18.28 -17.86
CA THR A 145 5.71 -19.41 -18.68
C THR A 145 5.10 -20.74 -18.24
N GLY A 146 5.21 -21.74 -19.11
CA GLY A 146 4.75 -23.11 -18.87
C GLY A 146 3.25 -23.33 -19.11
N MET A 147 2.80 -24.57 -18.92
CA MET A 147 1.45 -25.00 -19.27
C MET A 147 0.39 -24.59 -18.22
N SER A 148 0.81 -24.29 -17.00
CA SER A 148 -0.06 -23.94 -15.87
C SER A 148 0.55 -22.79 -15.07
N SER A 149 0.55 -21.57 -15.64
CA SER A 149 1.12 -20.38 -14.99
C SER A 149 0.25 -19.83 -13.85
N LYS A 150 -1.07 -20.04 -13.92
CA LYS A 150 -2.06 -19.51 -12.96
C LYS A 150 -1.84 -20.06 -11.56
N TRP A 151 -1.67 -19.17 -10.59
CA TRP A 151 -1.30 -19.54 -9.22
C TRP A 151 -2.12 -18.77 -8.20
N LEU A 152 -2.66 -19.44 -7.18
CA LEU A 152 -3.36 -18.79 -6.08
C LEU A 152 -2.49 -18.77 -4.83
N VAL A 153 -1.99 -17.60 -4.45
CA VAL A 153 -1.18 -17.42 -3.25
C VAL A 153 -2.06 -16.91 -2.11
N GLU A 154 -2.07 -17.61 -0.99
CA GLU A 154 -2.80 -17.19 0.20
C GLU A 154 -1.99 -16.11 0.94
N HIS A 155 -0.74 -16.38 1.27
CA HIS A 155 0.15 -15.43 1.92
C HIS A 155 1.61 -15.86 1.79
N VAL A 156 2.54 -14.94 2.11
CA VAL A 156 3.97 -15.22 2.23
C VAL A 156 4.40 -14.86 3.64
N VAL A 157 5.28 -15.66 4.24
CA VAL A 157 5.90 -15.37 5.54
C VAL A 157 7.40 -15.18 5.34
N VAL A 158 7.94 -14.11 5.90
CA VAL A 158 9.38 -13.83 5.88
C VAL A 158 9.89 -13.66 7.30
N ARG A 159 10.91 -14.43 7.66
CA ARG A 159 11.54 -14.40 8.98
C ARG A 159 13.00 -14.03 8.88
N ASN A 160 13.40 -13.03 9.66
CA ASN A 160 14.81 -12.77 9.92
C ASN A 160 15.31 -13.82 10.91
N GLU A 161 16.21 -14.72 10.50
CA GLU A 161 16.65 -15.84 11.34
C GLU A 161 17.53 -15.41 12.53
N VAL A 162 18.12 -14.20 12.48
CA VAL A 162 18.95 -13.67 13.57
C VAL A 162 18.08 -13.04 14.66
N SER A 163 17.25 -12.06 14.30
CA SER A 163 16.34 -11.40 15.26
C SER A 163 15.12 -12.28 15.59
N GLY A 164 14.70 -13.16 14.70
CA GLY A 164 13.48 -13.94 14.81
C GLY A 164 12.20 -13.15 14.50
N HIS A 165 12.31 -11.88 14.08
CA HIS A 165 11.14 -11.12 13.63
C HIS A 165 10.54 -11.79 12.41
N THR A 166 9.23 -12.01 12.45
CA THR A 166 8.47 -12.71 11.42
C THR A 166 7.40 -11.78 10.89
N TYR A 167 7.33 -11.64 9.58
CA TYR A 167 6.39 -10.78 8.89
C TYR A 167 5.51 -11.63 7.99
N LYS A 168 4.19 -11.43 8.08
CA LYS A 168 3.21 -12.04 7.19
C LYS A 168 2.82 -11.03 6.13
N PHE A 169 2.74 -11.49 4.89
CA PHE A 169 2.34 -10.73 3.71
C PHE A 169 1.09 -11.39 3.13
N PRO A 170 -0.11 -10.94 3.54
CA PRO A 170 -1.36 -11.50 3.04
C PRO A 170 -1.57 -11.19 1.56
N CYS A 171 -2.03 -12.19 0.78
CA CYS A 171 -2.34 -12.04 -0.64
C CYS A 171 -3.81 -12.41 -0.92
N GLY A 172 -4.15 -13.70 -0.82
CA GLY A 172 -5.49 -14.23 -1.05
C GLY A 172 -5.99 -14.10 -2.49
N ARG A 173 -5.09 -13.95 -3.48
CA ARG A 173 -5.46 -13.64 -4.87
C ARG A 173 -4.66 -14.43 -5.91
N TRP A 174 -5.24 -14.53 -7.10
CA TRP A 174 -4.63 -15.20 -8.24
C TRP A 174 -3.51 -14.37 -8.85
N LEU A 175 -2.48 -15.04 -9.34
CA LEU A 175 -1.45 -14.53 -10.23
C LEU A 175 -1.62 -15.31 -11.55
N GLY A 176 -1.96 -14.64 -12.64
CA GLY A 176 -2.19 -15.30 -13.93
C GLY A 176 -3.04 -14.48 -14.89
N ARG A 177 -2.72 -14.51 -16.19
CA ARG A 177 -3.54 -13.86 -17.21
C ARG A 177 -4.90 -14.55 -17.37
N GLY A 178 -5.94 -13.75 -17.62
CA GLY A 178 -7.30 -14.24 -17.84
C GLY A 178 -8.02 -14.80 -16.61
N ILE A 179 -7.45 -14.67 -15.40
CA ILE A 179 -8.10 -14.98 -14.13
C ILE A 179 -7.99 -13.79 -13.19
N ASP A 180 -9.00 -13.58 -12.33
CA ASP A 180 -9.08 -12.41 -11.45
C ASP A 180 -8.91 -11.10 -12.25
N ASP A 181 -8.06 -10.17 -11.81
CA ASP A 181 -7.74 -8.91 -12.51
C ASP A 181 -6.64 -9.05 -13.59
N GLY A 182 -6.22 -10.28 -13.91
CA GLY A 182 -5.20 -10.59 -14.91
C GLY A 182 -3.76 -10.29 -14.48
N SER A 183 -3.53 -9.94 -13.21
CA SER A 183 -2.20 -9.64 -12.67
C SER A 183 -1.31 -10.88 -12.62
N ILE A 184 -0.04 -10.78 -13.03
CA ILE A 184 0.98 -11.84 -12.84
C ILE A 184 2.03 -11.46 -11.79
N GLU A 185 1.88 -10.29 -11.17
CA GLU A 185 2.59 -9.88 -9.96
C GLU A 185 1.64 -9.19 -8.97
N ARG A 186 1.99 -9.17 -7.68
CA ARG A 186 1.22 -8.46 -6.64
C ARG A 186 2.15 -7.85 -5.60
N LEU A 187 1.82 -6.62 -5.19
CA LEU A 187 2.39 -5.95 -4.03
C LEU A 187 1.59 -6.32 -2.79
N LEU A 188 2.28 -6.84 -1.77
CA LEU A 188 1.73 -7.28 -0.50
C LEU A 188 2.30 -6.40 0.62
N ILE A 189 1.46 -6.02 1.58
CA ILE A 189 1.89 -5.20 2.72
C ILE A 189 2.19 -6.10 3.90
N GLY A 190 3.34 -5.87 4.55
CA GLY A 190 3.85 -6.67 5.65
C GLY A 190 3.18 -6.34 6.97
N GLN A 191 2.82 -7.37 7.71
CA GLN A 191 2.32 -7.28 9.09
C GLN A 191 3.32 -8.02 9.99
N LEU A 192 3.85 -7.32 11.00
CA LEU A 192 4.70 -7.96 12.01
C LEU A 192 3.86 -8.95 12.81
N VAL A 193 4.29 -10.21 12.84
CA VAL A 193 3.62 -11.26 13.62
C VAL A 193 4.07 -11.11 15.08
N PRO A 194 3.15 -10.83 16.03
CA PRO A 194 3.52 -10.69 17.43
C PRO A 194 4.04 -12.02 17.97
N ARG A 195 5.09 -11.96 18.81
CA ARG A 195 5.80 -13.15 19.30
C ARG A 195 5.09 -13.87 20.46
N THR A 196 4.07 -13.25 21.05
CA THR A 196 3.57 -13.58 22.40
C THR A 196 2.09 -13.95 22.43
N VAL A 197 1.49 -14.35 21.31
CA VAL A 197 0.05 -14.63 21.28
C VAL A 197 -0.22 -16.12 21.30
N ASP A 198 -1.23 -16.51 22.09
CA ASP A 198 -1.78 -17.86 22.13
C ASP A 198 -2.20 -18.30 20.72
N SER A 199 -2.21 -19.61 20.49
CA SER A 199 -2.36 -20.21 19.15
C SER A 199 -3.61 -19.75 18.41
N GLU A 200 -4.67 -19.34 19.12
CA GLU A 200 -5.94 -18.88 18.55
C GLU A 200 -5.88 -17.45 17.97
N GLU A 201 -5.21 -16.50 18.62
CA GLU A 201 -5.10 -15.13 18.13
C GLU A 201 -4.00 -15.00 17.06
N LEU A 202 -2.98 -15.87 17.10
CA LEU A 202 -2.09 -16.13 15.97
C LEU A 202 -2.86 -16.66 14.76
N VAL A 203 -3.85 -17.55 14.96
CA VAL A 203 -4.71 -18.03 13.87
C VAL A 203 -5.49 -16.89 13.25
N GLU A 204 -6.06 -15.97 14.04
CA GLU A 204 -6.78 -14.79 13.54
C GLU A 204 -5.85 -13.82 12.79
N ALA A 205 -4.72 -13.42 13.39
CA ALA A 205 -3.71 -12.59 12.73
C ALA A 205 -3.10 -13.26 11.48
N CYS A 206 -3.08 -14.60 11.45
CA CYS A 206 -2.61 -15.38 10.31
C CYS A 206 -3.72 -15.76 9.31
N ARG A 207 -5.00 -15.39 9.53
CA ARG A 207 -6.05 -15.66 8.54
C ARG A 207 -5.75 -14.97 7.22
N THR A 208 -5.98 -15.70 6.13
CA THR A 208 -5.98 -15.09 4.81
C THR A 208 -7.15 -14.10 4.76
N PRO A 209 -6.96 -12.85 4.31
CA PRO A 209 -8.05 -11.93 4.10
C PRO A 209 -9.14 -12.62 3.26
N PRO A 210 -10.42 -12.37 3.54
CA PRO A 210 -11.49 -12.98 2.77
C PRO A 210 -11.29 -12.70 1.27
N ARG A 211 -11.65 -13.67 0.42
CA ARG A 211 -11.43 -13.66 -1.05
C ARG A 211 -12.19 -12.54 -1.79
N THR A 212 -12.67 -11.51 -1.10
CA THR A 212 -13.54 -10.43 -1.60
C THR A 212 -12.89 -9.53 -2.67
N ARG A 213 -11.63 -9.76 -3.03
CA ARG A 213 -10.89 -8.93 -3.99
C ARG A 213 -11.21 -9.25 -5.45
N SER A 214 -11.71 -10.44 -5.79
CA SER A 214 -12.09 -10.74 -7.17
C SER A 214 -13.52 -10.24 -7.48
N PRO A 215 -13.76 -9.48 -8.57
CA PRO A 215 -15.12 -9.08 -8.97
C PRO A 215 -16.07 -10.26 -9.26
N SER A 216 -15.52 -11.46 -9.41
CA SER A 216 -16.29 -12.70 -9.55
C SER A 216 -16.92 -13.20 -8.25
N ILE A 217 -16.64 -12.58 -7.10
CA ILE A 217 -17.17 -12.96 -5.79
C ILE A 217 -18.10 -11.83 -5.30
N GLN A 218 -19.32 -12.19 -4.90
CA GLN A 218 -20.29 -11.25 -4.31
C GLN A 218 -19.64 -10.55 -3.10
N ARG A 219 -19.49 -9.23 -3.19
CA ARG A 219 -18.98 -8.40 -2.10
C ARG A 219 -20.15 -8.02 -1.19
N PRO A 220 -19.99 -8.06 0.14
CA PRO A 220 -20.98 -7.49 1.04
C PRO A 220 -21.17 -6.00 0.70
N GLU A 221 -22.40 -5.54 0.55
CA GLU A 221 -22.68 -4.12 0.39
C GLU A 221 -22.37 -3.39 1.70
N VAL A 222 -21.35 -2.53 1.66
CA VAL A 222 -20.99 -1.67 2.79
C VAL A 222 -21.82 -0.40 2.71
N ARG A 223 -22.45 0.01 3.81
CA ARG A 223 -23.30 1.21 3.82
C ARG A 223 -22.43 2.45 3.63
N PRO A 224 -22.92 3.50 2.94
CA PRO A 224 -22.16 4.73 2.76
C PRO A 224 -21.64 5.34 4.06
N SER A 225 -22.41 5.28 5.15
CA SER A 225 -22.00 5.79 6.47
C SER A 225 -20.77 5.07 7.03
N ASP A 226 -20.68 3.76 6.82
CA ASP A 226 -19.56 2.96 7.30
C ASP A 226 -18.30 3.29 6.47
N ILE A 227 -18.46 3.50 5.16
CA ILE A 227 -17.38 3.96 4.27
C ILE A 227 -16.86 5.35 4.69
N GLN A 228 -17.76 6.27 5.04
CA GLN A 228 -17.38 7.61 5.54
C GLN A 228 -16.56 7.51 6.82
N HIS A 229 -16.95 6.65 7.77
CA HIS A 229 -16.20 6.41 8.99
C HIS A 229 -14.80 5.83 8.70
N MET A 230 -14.72 4.81 7.85
CA MET A 230 -13.45 4.20 7.44
C MET A 230 -12.50 5.21 6.78
N LEU A 231 -13.01 6.05 5.87
CA LEU A 231 -12.23 7.13 5.25
C LEU A 231 -11.75 8.14 6.30
N GLY A 232 -12.62 8.55 7.23
CA GLY A 232 -12.28 9.47 8.31
C GLY A 232 -11.15 8.94 9.19
N ASP A 233 -11.24 7.70 9.63
CA ASP A 233 -10.21 7.05 10.46
C ASP A 233 -8.88 6.93 9.72
N SER A 234 -8.93 6.51 8.46
CA SER A 234 -7.72 6.30 7.64
C SER A 234 -6.99 7.62 7.39
N VAL A 235 -7.71 8.67 6.99
CA VAL A 235 -7.13 10.02 6.80
C VAL A 235 -6.56 10.55 8.11
N ASN A 236 -7.33 10.47 9.20
CA ASN A 236 -6.88 10.93 10.51
C ASN A 236 -5.60 10.21 10.96
N ALA A 237 -5.47 8.91 10.67
CA ALA A 237 -4.25 8.16 10.96
C ALA A 237 -3.04 8.65 10.14
N ILE A 238 -3.22 8.96 8.86
CA ILE A 238 -2.17 9.53 8.00
C ILE A 238 -1.77 10.92 8.48
N VAL A 239 -2.73 11.79 8.76
CA VAL A 239 -2.51 13.15 9.29
C VAL A 239 -1.71 13.07 10.61
N LYS A 240 -2.16 12.24 11.56
CA LYS A 240 -1.45 12.02 12.83
C LYS A 240 -0.02 11.53 12.62
N TRP A 241 0.21 10.67 11.62
CA TRP A 241 1.55 10.18 11.29
C TRP A 241 2.47 11.31 10.82
N HIS A 242 1.98 12.23 9.99
CA HIS A 242 2.78 13.38 9.53
C HIS A 242 3.18 14.34 10.67
N TYR A 243 2.31 14.51 11.68
CA TYR A 243 2.62 15.31 12.86
C TYR A 243 3.58 14.63 13.86
N ARG A 244 3.87 13.32 13.73
CA ARG A 244 4.84 12.66 14.61
C ARG A 244 6.27 13.17 14.34
N PRO A 245 7.11 13.31 15.38
CA PRO A 245 8.52 13.64 15.22
C PRO A 245 9.24 12.63 14.31
N SER A 246 10.16 13.08 13.45
CA SER A 246 10.86 12.23 12.48
C SER A 246 11.53 10.98 13.06
N ARG A 247 11.94 11.03 14.34
CA ARG A 247 12.58 9.90 15.05
C ARG A 247 11.60 8.79 15.45
N GLU A 248 10.31 9.09 15.45
CA GLU A 248 9.20 8.19 15.80
C GLU A 248 8.40 7.77 14.56
N ARG A 249 8.71 8.33 13.39
CA ARG A 249 8.12 7.93 12.11
C ARG A 249 8.84 6.71 11.57
N ASP A 250 8.19 5.56 11.67
CA ASP A 250 8.59 4.36 10.96
C ASP A 250 8.00 4.40 9.53
N ALA A 251 8.84 4.30 8.51
CA ALA A 251 8.39 4.31 7.10
C ALA A 251 7.46 3.13 6.78
N SER A 252 7.62 2.01 7.48
CA SER A 252 6.68 0.87 7.51
C SER A 252 5.24 1.27 7.81
N SER A 253 5.05 2.35 8.57
CA SER A 253 3.72 2.82 8.96
C SER A 253 3.01 3.53 7.82
N LEU A 254 3.67 4.40 7.03
CA LEU A 254 2.96 5.12 5.96
C LEU A 254 2.48 4.17 4.85
N THR A 255 3.34 3.24 4.43
CA THR A 255 2.98 2.20 3.46
C THR A 255 1.78 1.37 3.93
N ASN A 256 1.72 1.03 5.22
CA ASN A 256 0.59 0.33 5.81
C ASN A 256 -0.66 1.22 5.94
N LEU A 257 -0.52 2.50 6.29
CA LEU A 257 -1.62 3.46 6.37
C LEU A 257 -2.24 3.75 4.99
N LEU A 258 -1.45 3.69 3.91
CA LEU A 258 -1.93 3.86 2.55
C LEU A 258 -2.51 2.56 1.97
N CYS A 259 -1.73 1.48 1.98
CA CYS A 259 -2.00 0.25 1.22
C CYS A 259 -2.35 -0.97 2.08
N GLY A 260 -2.32 -0.86 3.41
CA GLY A 260 -2.67 -1.94 4.32
C GLY A 260 -4.15 -2.30 4.27
N GLU A 261 -4.55 -3.28 5.08
CA GLU A 261 -5.92 -3.83 5.07
C GLU A 261 -6.99 -2.78 5.40
N ASN A 262 -6.68 -1.86 6.31
CA ASN A 262 -7.52 -0.70 6.67
C ASN A 262 -6.93 0.62 6.13
N GLY A 263 -6.10 0.53 5.09
CA GLY A 263 -5.43 1.68 4.50
C GLY A 263 -6.35 2.53 3.64
N LEU A 264 -5.88 3.74 3.31
CA LEU A 264 -6.64 4.72 2.53
C LEU A 264 -7.06 4.20 1.17
N VAL A 265 -6.18 3.49 0.46
CA VAL A 265 -6.49 2.88 -0.85
C VAL A 265 -7.69 1.95 -0.73
N LYS A 266 -7.78 1.16 0.34
CA LYS A 266 -8.89 0.22 0.54
C LYS A 266 -10.19 0.95 0.83
N CYS A 267 -10.14 1.99 1.64
CA CYS A 267 -11.30 2.82 1.95
C CYS A 267 -11.84 3.53 0.70
N LEU A 268 -10.94 4.08 -0.12
CA LEU A 268 -11.30 4.70 -1.40
C LEU A 268 -11.85 3.68 -2.39
N GLU A 269 -11.29 2.47 -2.46
CA GLU A 269 -11.86 1.39 -3.27
C GLU A 269 -13.32 1.14 -2.91
N GLN A 270 -13.68 1.10 -1.62
CA GLN A 270 -15.08 0.93 -1.21
C GLN A 270 -15.96 2.11 -1.63
N ALA A 271 -15.46 3.35 -1.52
CA ALA A 271 -16.18 4.54 -1.95
C ALA A 271 -16.47 4.53 -3.46
N PHE A 272 -15.48 4.14 -4.28
CA PHE A 272 -15.62 4.01 -5.73
C PHE A 272 -16.46 2.79 -6.13
N LEU A 273 -16.59 1.76 -5.31
CA LEU A 273 -17.47 0.62 -5.60
C LEU A 273 -18.91 0.85 -5.18
N CYS A 274 -19.14 1.76 -4.23
CA CYS A 274 -20.48 2.08 -3.74
C CYS A 274 -21.36 2.62 -4.88
N GLY A 275 -22.36 1.83 -5.29
CA GLY A 275 -23.24 2.14 -6.41
C GLY A 275 -22.55 2.06 -7.78
N PHE A 276 -21.41 1.38 -7.89
CA PHE A 276 -20.77 1.09 -9.18
C PHE A 276 -21.56 0.01 -9.91
N ARG A 277 -22.10 0.34 -11.08
CA ARG A 277 -22.88 -0.57 -11.90
C ARG A 277 -21.93 -1.53 -12.61
N SER A 278 -21.55 -2.60 -11.92
CA SER A 278 -20.91 -3.75 -12.55
C SER A 278 -21.96 -4.54 -13.36
N GLN A 279 -22.53 -3.91 -14.39
CA GLN A 279 -23.34 -4.65 -15.35
C GLN A 279 -22.40 -5.54 -16.15
N ARG A 280 -22.69 -6.85 -16.17
CA ARG A 280 -22.12 -7.81 -17.11
C ARG A 280 -22.61 -7.48 -18.52
N MET A 281 -22.24 -6.33 -19.05
CA MET A 281 -22.45 -6.00 -20.46
C MET A 281 -21.64 -7.03 -21.25
N PHE A 282 -22.33 -7.94 -21.93
CA PHE A 282 -21.73 -9.02 -22.73
C PHE A 282 -20.86 -10.03 -21.95
N GLY A 283 -21.15 -10.25 -20.66
CA GLY A 283 -20.49 -11.29 -19.87
C GLY A 283 -19.08 -10.97 -19.37
N ARG A 284 -18.58 -9.73 -19.53
CA ARG A 284 -17.31 -9.29 -18.93
C ARG A 284 -17.53 -8.58 -17.60
N ASN A 285 -16.70 -8.89 -16.60
CA ASN A 285 -16.68 -8.17 -15.32
C ASN A 285 -15.99 -6.82 -15.53
N LEU A 286 -16.67 -5.73 -15.17
CA LEU A 286 -16.09 -4.38 -15.16
C LEU A 286 -15.34 -4.15 -13.84
N TYR A 287 -14.14 -3.61 -13.95
CA TYR A 287 -13.29 -3.18 -12.84
C TYR A 287 -13.34 -1.66 -12.70
N LEU A 288 -12.95 -1.14 -11.53
CA LEU A 288 -12.78 0.31 -11.34
C LEU A 288 -11.82 0.91 -12.36
N TRP A 289 -10.73 0.21 -12.71
CA TRP A 289 -9.79 0.68 -13.71
C TRP A 289 -10.46 0.96 -15.07
N ASP A 290 -11.48 0.19 -15.45
CA ASP A 290 -12.22 0.39 -16.70
C ASP A 290 -13.03 1.70 -16.69
N TYR A 291 -13.43 2.19 -15.52
CA TYR A 291 -14.04 3.50 -15.35
C TYR A 291 -13.01 4.63 -15.51
N PHE A 292 -11.83 4.49 -14.91
CA PHE A 292 -10.76 5.49 -15.01
C PHE A 292 -10.27 5.64 -16.46
N VAL A 293 -10.13 4.53 -17.20
CA VAL A 293 -9.79 4.57 -18.64
C VAL A 293 -10.84 5.34 -19.44
N ARG A 294 -12.14 5.07 -19.23
CA ARG A 294 -13.20 5.80 -19.94
C ARG A 294 -13.25 7.28 -19.58
N VAL A 295 -12.98 7.63 -18.33
CA VAL A 295 -12.88 9.04 -17.90
C VAL A 295 -11.71 9.73 -18.60
N LYS A 296 -10.55 9.07 -18.73
CA LYS A 296 -9.41 9.57 -19.51
C LYS A 296 -9.81 9.89 -20.93
N GLU A 297 -10.46 8.94 -21.63
CA GLU A 297 -10.92 9.13 -23.01
C GLU A 297 -11.84 10.35 -23.16
N GLN A 298 -12.74 10.55 -22.19
CA GLN A 298 -13.61 11.72 -22.19
C GLN A 298 -12.83 13.02 -21.95
N PHE A 299 -11.89 13.04 -21.00
CA PHE A 299 -11.04 14.22 -20.74
C PHE A 299 -10.17 14.58 -21.95
N GLU A 300 -9.57 13.59 -22.62
CA GLU A 300 -8.81 13.81 -23.86
C GLU A 300 -9.67 14.42 -24.95
N THR A 301 -10.90 13.91 -25.13
CA THR A 301 -11.85 14.46 -26.10
C THR A 301 -12.16 15.92 -25.79
N SER A 302 -12.46 16.25 -24.53
CA SER A 302 -12.74 17.62 -24.10
C SER A 302 -11.53 18.56 -24.23
N LEU A 303 -10.30 18.07 -24.00
CA LEU A 303 -9.08 18.84 -24.22
C LEU A 303 -8.84 19.16 -25.70
N VAL A 304 -9.13 18.19 -26.59
CA VAL A 304 -9.04 18.40 -28.05
C VAL A 304 -10.08 19.41 -28.51
N GLU A 305 -11.34 19.27 -28.08
CA GLU A 305 -12.41 20.23 -28.38
C GLU A 305 -12.05 21.66 -27.97
N GLU A 306 -11.51 21.83 -26.76
CA GLU A 306 -11.04 23.14 -26.28
C GLU A 306 -9.92 23.72 -27.15
N SER A 307 -8.95 22.90 -27.57
CA SER A 307 -7.87 23.35 -28.45
C SER A 307 -8.37 23.82 -29.81
N VAL A 308 -9.41 23.17 -30.36
CA VAL A 308 -10.04 23.53 -31.63
C VAL A 308 -10.83 24.83 -31.51
N GLU A 309 -11.55 25.03 -30.38
CA GLU A 309 -12.26 26.28 -30.09
C GLU A 309 -11.32 27.48 -30.00
N LEU A 310 -10.16 27.33 -29.35
CA LEU A 310 -9.12 28.36 -29.27
C LEU A 310 -8.57 28.73 -30.66
N VAL A 311 -8.38 27.75 -31.54
CA VAL A 311 -7.90 28.00 -32.91
C VAL A 311 -8.98 28.67 -33.77
N ARG A 312 -10.26 28.31 -33.61
CA ARG A 312 -11.38 28.91 -34.36
C ARG A 312 -11.74 30.32 -33.85
N GLY A 313 -11.59 30.58 -32.56
CA GLY A 313 -11.83 31.89 -31.95
C GLY A 313 -10.76 32.95 -32.28
N GLY A 314 -9.62 32.55 -32.84
CA GLY A 314 -8.53 33.43 -33.25
C GLY A 314 -8.70 34.09 -34.63
N GLY A 315 -9.79 33.83 -35.35
CA GLY A 315 -9.97 34.30 -36.73
C GLY A 315 -11.41 34.65 -37.08
N SER A 316 -11.97 35.71 -36.48
CA SER A 316 -13.14 36.41 -37.06
C SER A 316 -13.35 37.77 -36.40
N VAL A 317 -12.59 38.79 -36.83
CA VAL A 317 -13.02 40.19 -36.69
C VAL A 317 -13.65 40.57 -38.03
N CYS A 318 -14.96 40.34 -38.16
CA CYS A 318 -15.75 40.89 -39.25
C CYS A 318 -16.70 41.94 -38.66
N ASN A 319 -16.32 43.21 -38.84
CA ASN A 319 -17.18 44.36 -38.60
C ASN A 319 -18.43 44.25 -39.50
N SER A 320 -19.62 44.36 -38.91
CA SER A 320 -20.84 44.73 -39.63
C SER A 320 -21.77 45.53 -38.70
N PRO A 321 -22.47 46.56 -39.21
CA PRO A 321 -23.10 47.61 -38.40
C PRO A 321 -24.49 47.21 -37.88
N PRO A 322 -25.06 47.94 -36.90
CA PRO A 322 -26.30 47.54 -36.24
C PRO A 322 -27.51 47.91 -37.09
N THR A 323 -28.49 47.01 -37.18
CA THR A 323 -29.85 47.34 -37.62
C THR A 323 -30.86 46.92 -36.55
N SER A 324 -31.73 47.87 -36.22
CA SER A 324 -32.77 47.84 -35.20
C SER A 324 -33.98 47.02 -35.63
N GLY A 325 -34.56 46.23 -34.72
CA GLY A 325 -35.87 45.59 -34.89
C GLY A 325 -36.30 44.83 -33.63
N SER A 326 -37.54 45.06 -33.20
CA SER A 326 -38.13 44.77 -31.89
C SER A 326 -38.96 43.46 -31.82
N SER A 327 -38.75 42.65 -30.76
CA SER A 327 -39.68 41.80 -29.93
C SER A 327 -40.65 40.76 -30.56
N PRO A 328 -41.23 39.77 -29.81
CA PRO A 328 -40.80 39.09 -28.56
C PRO A 328 -41.00 37.53 -28.52
N GLU A 329 -40.58 36.92 -27.40
CA GLU A 329 -41.02 35.66 -26.75
C GLU A 329 -40.55 34.26 -27.24
N SER A 330 -39.74 33.60 -26.39
CA SER A 330 -39.67 32.13 -26.14
C SER A 330 -38.86 31.85 -24.85
N PRO A 331 -39.16 30.78 -24.08
CA PRO A 331 -38.74 30.60 -22.67
C PRO A 331 -37.26 30.22 -22.50
N PRO A 332 -36.64 30.43 -21.31
CA PRO A 332 -35.21 30.19 -21.14
C PRO A 332 -34.94 28.69 -21.05
N GLN A 333 -34.35 28.13 -22.11
CA GLN A 333 -33.63 26.87 -22.02
C GLN A 333 -32.35 27.07 -21.20
N GLY A 334 -32.00 26.02 -20.44
CA GLY A 334 -31.03 26.01 -19.36
C GLY A 334 -29.79 26.86 -19.60
N SER A 335 -29.51 27.72 -18.63
CA SER A 335 -28.28 28.49 -18.53
C SER A 335 -27.07 27.55 -18.52
N THR A 336 -26.41 27.40 -19.66
CA THR A 336 -25.02 26.97 -19.72
C THR A 336 -24.20 28.08 -19.08
N THR A 337 -24.01 28.01 -17.77
CA THR A 337 -23.11 28.92 -17.05
C THR A 337 -21.72 28.73 -17.62
N VAL A 338 -21.31 29.62 -18.53
CA VAL A 338 -19.96 29.66 -19.08
C VAL A 338 -19.03 29.88 -17.89
N LEU A 339 -18.22 28.87 -17.56
CA LEU A 339 -17.25 28.96 -16.48
C LEU A 339 -16.27 30.11 -16.77
N PRO A 340 -15.85 30.89 -15.75
CA PRO A 340 -14.84 31.93 -15.92
C PRO A 340 -13.56 31.36 -16.57
N PRO A 341 -12.85 32.12 -17.42
CA PRO A 341 -11.67 31.63 -18.17
C PRO A 341 -10.58 31.00 -17.28
N VAL A 342 -10.37 31.55 -16.08
CA VAL A 342 -9.39 31.04 -15.09
C VAL A 342 -9.80 29.66 -14.56
N ALA A 343 -11.07 29.49 -14.20
CA ALA A 343 -11.59 28.21 -13.72
C ALA A 343 -11.55 27.13 -14.81
N ARG A 344 -11.72 27.53 -16.08
CA ARG A 344 -11.59 26.63 -17.23
C ARG A 344 -10.14 26.18 -17.42
N GLN A 345 -9.17 27.09 -17.32
CA GLN A 345 -7.74 26.76 -17.43
C GLN A 345 -7.25 25.81 -16.32
N GLU A 346 -7.67 26.04 -15.08
CA GLU A 346 -7.36 25.17 -13.95
C GLU A 346 -7.95 23.77 -14.11
N LEU A 347 -9.19 23.67 -14.61
CA LEU A 347 -9.87 22.41 -14.90
C LEU A 347 -9.11 21.61 -15.97
N SER A 348 -8.71 22.27 -17.07
CA SER A 348 -7.94 21.63 -18.13
C SER A 348 -6.54 21.21 -17.68
N ALA A 349 -5.93 21.92 -16.72
CA ALA A 349 -4.68 21.48 -16.10
C ALA A 349 -4.88 20.16 -15.33
N VAL A 350 -5.94 20.05 -14.52
CA VAL A 350 -6.27 18.80 -13.80
C VAL A 350 -6.51 17.64 -14.77
N TRP A 351 -7.20 17.88 -15.89
CA TRP A 351 -7.41 16.87 -16.94
C TRP A 351 -6.09 16.39 -17.54
N ARG A 352 -5.17 17.30 -17.89
CA ARG A 352 -3.85 16.93 -18.43
C ARG A 352 -3.05 16.09 -17.44
N CYS A 353 -2.98 16.50 -16.16
CA CYS A 353 -2.29 15.75 -15.13
C CYS A 353 -2.90 14.35 -14.93
N TYR A 354 -4.23 14.24 -14.98
CA TYR A 354 -4.93 12.95 -14.92
C TYR A 354 -4.54 12.04 -16.09
N CYS A 355 -4.59 12.56 -17.33
CA CYS A 355 -4.26 11.79 -18.53
C CYS A 355 -2.79 11.34 -18.53
N HIS A 356 -1.87 12.24 -18.19
CA HIS A 356 -0.44 11.94 -18.07
C HIS A 356 -0.18 10.82 -17.06
N LEU A 357 -0.77 10.92 -15.86
CA LEU A 357 -0.61 9.89 -14.84
C LEU A 357 -1.17 8.53 -15.29
N MET A 358 -2.32 8.52 -15.98
CA MET A 358 -2.90 7.30 -16.53
C MET A 358 -2.00 6.66 -17.60
N ASP A 359 -1.36 7.47 -18.45
CA ASP A 359 -0.42 6.98 -19.48
C ASP A 359 0.83 6.37 -18.84
N GLU A 360 1.43 7.05 -17.86
CA GLU A 360 2.57 6.53 -17.10
C GLU A 360 2.25 5.16 -16.48
N ILE A 361 1.07 5.01 -15.86
CA ILE A 361 0.63 3.75 -15.25
C ILE A 361 0.38 2.66 -16.30
N ASN A 362 -0.18 3.01 -17.46
CA ASN A 362 -0.41 2.05 -18.53
C ASN A 362 0.89 1.62 -19.23
N ASN A 363 1.93 2.45 -19.18
CA ASN A 363 3.26 2.17 -19.73
C ASN A 363 4.13 1.31 -18.80
N VAL A 364 3.78 1.16 -17.52
CA VAL A 364 4.42 0.17 -16.63
C VAL A 364 4.24 -1.23 -17.21
N LYS A 365 5.23 -2.11 -16.93
CA LYS A 365 5.21 -3.53 -17.32
C LYS A 365 3.79 -4.11 -17.21
N GLN A 366 3.36 -4.85 -18.25
CA GLN A 366 2.03 -5.48 -18.35
C GLN A 366 1.82 -6.65 -17.36
N THR A 367 2.53 -6.62 -16.25
CA THR A 367 2.51 -7.56 -15.14
C THR A 367 1.43 -7.17 -14.12
N LEU A 368 1.13 -5.87 -13.99
CA LEU A 368 0.07 -5.36 -13.10
C LEU A 368 -1.33 -5.52 -13.70
N GLY A 369 -2.19 -6.17 -12.92
CA GLY A 369 -3.62 -6.23 -13.16
C GLY A 369 -4.34 -4.93 -12.82
N LYS A 370 -5.64 -4.88 -13.12
CA LYS A 370 -6.47 -3.68 -13.02
C LYS A 370 -6.54 -3.10 -11.59
N ASP A 371 -6.59 -3.95 -10.56
CA ASP A 371 -6.65 -3.46 -9.18
C ASP A 371 -5.30 -2.90 -8.72
N GLY A 372 -4.18 -3.49 -9.18
CA GLY A 372 -2.85 -2.97 -8.94
C GLY A 372 -2.65 -1.58 -9.57
N ARG A 373 -3.19 -1.36 -10.77
CA ARG A 373 -3.18 -0.05 -11.44
C ARG A 373 -4.03 0.99 -10.70
N PHE A 374 -5.21 0.60 -10.20
CA PHE A 374 -6.01 1.48 -9.35
C PHE A 374 -5.27 1.89 -8.08
N GLN A 375 -4.68 0.91 -7.37
CA GLN A 375 -3.87 1.19 -6.18
C GLN A 375 -2.70 2.15 -6.50
N LEU A 376 -1.96 1.88 -7.58
CA LEU A 376 -0.86 2.72 -8.04
C LEU A 376 -1.33 4.15 -8.34
N PHE A 377 -2.46 4.28 -9.04
CA PHE A 377 -3.07 5.57 -9.35
C PHE A 377 -3.41 6.37 -8.11
N ILE A 378 -4.05 5.76 -7.10
CA ILE A 378 -4.39 6.46 -5.85
C ILE A 378 -3.12 6.93 -5.14
N CYS A 379 -2.10 6.08 -5.01
CA CYS A 379 -0.85 6.45 -4.35
C CYS A 379 -0.15 7.60 -5.06
N LEU A 380 0.01 7.52 -6.39
CA LEU A 380 0.65 8.57 -7.16
C LEU A 380 -0.17 9.87 -7.16
N SER A 381 -1.49 9.78 -7.25
CA SER A 381 -2.37 10.97 -7.19
C SER A 381 -2.29 11.69 -5.85
N LEU A 382 -2.04 10.97 -4.75
CA LEU A 382 -1.79 11.56 -3.44
C LEU A 382 -0.42 12.24 -3.38
N ARG A 383 0.62 11.59 -3.91
CA ARG A 383 1.97 12.17 -4.02
C ARG A 383 1.99 13.46 -4.85
N GLU A 384 1.20 13.49 -5.93
CA GLU A 384 1.12 14.63 -6.86
C GLU A 384 0.03 15.66 -6.48
N HIS A 385 -0.56 15.60 -5.28
CA HIS A 385 -1.56 16.58 -4.84
C HIS A 385 -2.78 16.69 -5.78
N LEU A 386 -3.09 15.60 -6.48
CA LEU A 386 -4.06 15.55 -7.59
C LEU A 386 -5.39 14.91 -7.17
N LEU A 387 -5.37 13.98 -6.21
CA LEU A 387 -6.52 13.12 -5.90
C LEU A 387 -7.78 13.92 -5.54
N HIS A 388 -7.69 14.90 -4.64
CA HIS A 388 -8.86 15.67 -4.22
C HIS A 388 -9.39 16.58 -5.35
N ARG A 389 -8.50 17.07 -6.23
CA ARG A 389 -8.81 17.98 -7.36
C ARG A 389 -9.54 17.27 -8.49
N MET A 390 -9.25 16.00 -8.75
CA MET A 390 -9.86 15.24 -9.85
C MET A 390 -11.27 14.70 -9.54
N LEU A 391 -11.65 14.50 -8.28
CA LEU A 391 -12.91 13.85 -7.90
C LEU A 391 -14.14 14.54 -8.50
N VAL A 392 -14.17 15.87 -8.45
CA VAL A 392 -15.29 16.67 -8.97
C VAL A 392 -15.34 16.63 -10.51
N PRO A 393 -14.25 16.91 -11.25
CA PRO A 393 -14.21 16.70 -12.69
C PRO A 393 -14.67 15.31 -13.14
N MET A 394 -14.22 14.25 -12.47
CA MET A 394 -14.61 12.88 -12.77
C MET A 394 -16.12 12.66 -12.57
N ALA A 395 -16.69 13.20 -11.48
CA ALA A 395 -18.11 13.05 -11.15
C ALA A 395 -19.06 13.67 -12.19
N TYR A 396 -18.63 14.74 -12.86
CA TYR A 396 -19.43 15.42 -13.89
C TYR A 396 -19.34 14.77 -15.28
N THR A 397 -18.55 13.72 -15.45
CA THR A 397 -18.45 13.02 -16.73
C THR A 397 -19.74 12.27 -17.07
N ARG A 398 -19.98 12.10 -18.38
CA ARG A 398 -21.09 11.27 -18.88
C ARG A 398 -20.87 9.82 -18.46
N VAL A 399 -19.61 9.38 -18.50
CA VAL A 399 -19.16 8.06 -18.03
C VAL A 399 -19.66 7.78 -16.60
N THR A 400 -19.50 8.72 -15.66
CA THR A 400 -20.01 8.56 -14.28
C THR A 400 -21.52 8.37 -14.24
N THR A 401 -22.27 9.13 -15.03
CA THR A 401 -23.74 9.01 -15.09
C THR A 401 -24.19 7.64 -15.59
N GLU A 402 -23.44 7.05 -16.52
CA GLU A 402 -23.72 5.73 -17.10
C GLU A 402 -23.31 4.60 -16.14
N MET A 403 -22.13 4.71 -15.54
CA MET A 403 -21.51 3.63 -14.75
C MET A 403 -21.86 3.65 -13.25
N TYR A 404 -22.52 4.69 -12.74
CA TYR A 404 -22.87 4.78 -11.32
C TYR A 404 -24.36 5.04 -11.05
N GLU A 405 -24.83 4.46 -9.95
CA GLU A 405 -26.13 4.73 -9.37
C GLU A 405 -26.19 6.09 -8.67
N GLN A 406 -27.40 6.63 -8.52
CA GLN A 406 -27.62 7.97 -7.99
C GLN A 406 -27.26 8.13 -6.50
N GLN A 407 -27.23 7.02 -5.74
CA GLN A 407 -26.84 7.01 -4.32
C GLN A 407 -25.33 6.78 -4.12
N SER A 408 -24.53 6.69 -5.19
CA SER A 408 -23.07 6.52 -5.10
C SER A 408 -22.35 7.78 -4.59
N PHE A 409 -21.10 7.61 -4.14
CA PHE A 409 -20.23 8.73 -3.78
C PHE A 409 -19.97 9.69 -4.95
N MET A 410 -19.88 9.17 -6.17
CA MET A 410 -19.59 9.97 -7.36
C MET A 410 -20.81 10.75 -7.89
N ARG A 411 -22.05 10.37 -7.51
CA ARG A 411 -23.28 11.02 -8.01
C ARG A 411 -24.08 11.78 -6.97
N LYS A 412 -24.04 11.37 -5.70
CA LYS A 412 -24.76 12.05 -4.62
C LYS A 412 -23.95 13.23 -4.12
N LYS A 413 -24.42 14.46 -4.37
CA LYS A 413 -23.74 15.72 -4.02
C LYS A 413 -23.16 15.74 -2.61
N GLY A 414 -23.93 15.33 -1.59
CA GLY A 414 -23.46 15.31 -0.21
C GLY A 414 -22.28 14.36 0.04
N LEU A 415 -22.29 13.17 -0.59
CA LEU A 415 -21.20 12.20 -0.47
C LEU A 415 -19.97 12.61 -1.27
N LEU A 416 -20.15 13.21 -2.45
CA LEU A 416 -19.04 13.76 -3.24
C LEU A 416 -18.35 14.91 -2.52
N THR A 417 -19.12 15.83 -1.92
CA THR A 417 -18.58 16.93 -1.11
C THR A 417 -17.78 16.37 0.07
N PHE A 418 -18.33 15.40 0.79
CA PHE A 418 -17.62 14.72 1.87
C PHE A 418 -16.30 14.11 1.38
N LEU A 419 -16.33 13.34 0.27
CA LEU A 419 -15.15 12.66 -0.26
C LEU A 419 -14.05 13.64 -0.67
N ARG A 420 -14.42 14.79 -1.23
CA ARG A 420 -13.46 15.86 -1.54
C ARG A 420 -12.87 16.46 -0.27
N GLN A 421 -13.71 16.86 0.68
CA GLN A 421 -13.29 17.52 1.92
C GLN A 421 -12.44 16.64 2.82
N ILE A 422 -12.73 15.33 2.88
CA ILE A 422 -11.95 14.42 3.72
C ILE A 422 -10.55 14.15 3.15
N MET A 423 -10.34 14.33 1.84
CA MET A 423 -9.01 14.20 1.20
C MET A 423 -8.19 15.50 1.25
N GLU A 424 -8.84 16.65 1.39
CA GLU A 424 -8.21 17.98 1.37
C GLU A 424 -7.05 18.15 2.38
N PRO A 425 -7.12 17.65 3.64
CA PRO A 425 -6.00 17.75 4.57
C PRO A 425 -4.74 17.01 4.12
N LEU A 426 -4.87 15.99 3.26
CA LEU A 426 -3.72 15.25 2.75
C LEU A 426 -2.91 16.07 1.74
N ASP A 427 -3.50 17.12 1.19
CA ASP A 427 -2.86 17.99 0.20
C ASP A 427 -1.76 18.85 0.80
N GLU A 428 -1.75 19.07 2.12
CA GLU A 428 -0.72 19.86 2.79
C GLU A 428 0.58 19.07 3.02
N PHE A 429 0.56 17.75 2.82
CA PHE A 429 1.67 16.86 3.19
C PHE A 429 2.42 16.32 1.98
N HIS A 430 3.75 16.42 2.04
CA HIS A 430 4.62 15.76 1.06
C HIS A 430 4.70 14.24 1.32
N ILE A 431 3.95 13.47 0.52
CA ILE A 431 3.86 12.00 0.65
C ILE A 431 5.01 11.34 -0.11
N VAL A 432 5.94 10.73 0.63
CA VAL A 432 7.05 9.95 0.06
C VAL A 432 6.65 8.49 -0.02
N LEU A 433 6.63 7.94 -1.24
CA LEU A 433 6.27 6.54 -1.51
C LEU A 433 7.51 5.66 -1.68
N GLU A 434 7.41 4.41 -1.23
CA GLU A 434 8.43 3.39 -1.49
C GLU A 434 8.51 3.03 -2.98
N ASN A 435 9.70 2.65 -3.45
CA ASN A 435 9.93 2.19 -4.84
C ASN A 435 9.06 0.98 -5.21
N SER A 436 8.77 0.11 -4.25
CA SER A 436 7.88 -1.04 -4.42
C SER A 436 6.44 -0.64 -4.76
N ILE A 437 6.02 0.54 -4.29
CA ILE A 437 4.70 1.13 -4.58
C ILE A 437 4.74 1.85 -5.91
N THR A 438 5.75 2.70 -6.16
CA THR A 438 5.79 3.56 -7.36
C THR A 438 6.03 2.80 -8.66
N GLN A 439 6.55 1.57 -8.60
CA GLN A 439 6.86 0.74 -9.77
C GLN A 439 7.84 1.41 -10.75
N GLY A 440 8.68 2.32 -10.23
CA GLY A 440 9.63 3.09 -11.03
C GLY A 440 9.05 4.34 -11.70
N ILE A 441 7.76 4.66 -11.49
CA ILE A 441 7.17 5.91 -11.98
C ILE A 441 7.67 7.08 -11.14
N GLY A 442 8.48 7.94 -11.76
CA GLY A 442 9.00 9.17 -11.17
C GLY A 442 8.00 10.34 -11.20
N SER A 443 6.93 10.24 -12.02
CA SER A 443 6.09 11.35 -12.49
C SER A 443 6.01 12.57 -11.57
N HIS A 444 6.43 13.72 -12.08
CA HIS A 444 6.05 15.04 -11.58
C HIS A 444 5.07 15.62 -12.61
N CYS A 445 3.79 15.71 -12.26
CA CYS A 445 2.76 16.33 -13.10
C CYS A 445 2.81 17.87 -13.03
#